data_AF-A0A6A2F037-F1
#
_entry.id   AF-A0A6A2F037-F1
#
_cell.length_a   1.000
_cell.length_b   1.000
_cell.length_c   1.000
_cell.angle_alpha   90.00
_cell.angle_beta   90.00
_cell.angle_gamma   90.00
#
_symmetry.space_group_name_H-M   'P 1'
#
loop_
_entity.id
_entity.type
_entity.pdbx_description
1 polymer ?
#
loop_
_entity_poly.entity_id
_entity_poly.type
_entity_poly.pdbx_seq_one_letter_code
_entity_poly.pdbx_strand_id
1 'polypeptide(L)'
;MTATPTYSHTHNPTPIDGFDYRRIDIAEVRKHLNQFVKDVNQKAATPKERIRGGLFLTLLKVCDAYVRQNNRVGCLTINPIPCRMNNVRLAHLVKVDKRTILNHLSKLEDMGIVQKTFRGTKADYELTVPAWILLYDPQSPN
;
A
#
# COMPACT_ATOMS: atom_id res chain seq x y z
N MET A 1 24.64 28.08 -35.46
CA MET A 1 23.54 28.13 -34.49
C MET A 1 22.74 26.85 -34.64
N THR A 2 22.99 25.86 -33.80
CA THR A 2 22.32 24.55 -33.82
C THR A 2 21.23 24.55 -32.76
N ALA A 3 19.97 24.57 -33.20
CA ALA A 3 18.82 24.41 -32.31
C ALA A 3 18.62 22.92 -32.01
N THR A 4 18.71 22.54 -30.73
CA THR A 4 18.33 21.22 -30.23
C THR A 4 16.80 21.11 -30.17
N PRO A 5 16.19 20.03 -30.68
CA PRO A 5 14.76 19.83 -30.52
C PRO A 5 14.47 19.42 -29.07
N THR A 6 13.62 20.19 -28.40
CA THR A 6 13.09 19.86 -27.08
C THR A 6 12.02 18.78 -27.26
N TYR A 7 12.28 17.56 -26.79
CA TYR A 7 11.27 16.50 -26.77
C TYR A 7 10.36 16.68 -25.56
N SER A 8 9.23 17.35 -25.77
CA SER A 8 8.10 17.34 -24.84
C SER A 8 7.13 16.23 -25.25
N HIS A 9 7.35 15.02 -24.75
CA HIS A 9 6.38 13.92 -24.88
C HIS A 9 5.88 13.48 -23.51
N THR A 10 4.93 14.23 -22.95
CA THR A 10 3.93 13.66 -22.05
C THR A 10 2.77 13.15 -22.90
N HIS A 11 3.01 12.08 -23.66
CA HIS A 11 1.91 11.21 -24.08
C HIS A 11 1.59 10.32 -22.88
N ASN A 12 0.52 10.65 -22.13
CA ASN A 12 -0.18 9.60 -21.42
C ASN A 12 -0.90 8.77 -22.50
N PRO A 13 -0.46 7.55 -22.82
CA PRO A 13 -1.18 6.73 -23.77
C PRO A 13 -2.59 6.51 -23.23
N THR A 14 -3.58 6.71 -24.09
CA THR A 14 -4.95 6.27 -23.83
C THR A 14 -4.91 4.77 -23.49
N PRO A 15 -5.68 4.29 -22.49
CA PRO A 15 -5.66 2.88 -22.11
C PRO A 15 -6.07 2.01 -23.30
N ILE A 16 -5.10 1.36 -23.94
CA ILE A 16 -5.34 0.25 -24.84
C ILE A 16 -5.49 -0.95 -23.89
N ASP A 17 -6.59 -1.69 -23.97
CA ASP A 17 -6.90 -2.90 -23.19
C ASP A 17 -7.45 -2.75 -21.76
N GLY A 18 -7.99 -1.59 -21.37
CA GLY A 18 -8.59 -1.41 -20.03
C GLY A 18 -7.57 -1.47 -18.88
N PHE A 19 -6.27 -1.52 -19.20
CA PHE A 19 -5.18 -1.47 -18.25
C PHE A 19 -4.80 -0.02 -17.96
N ASP A 20 -4.87 0.39 -16.69
CA ASP A 20 -4.48 1.75 -16.29
C ASP A 20 -2.95 1.86 -16.14
N TYR A 21 -2.32 2.55 -17.10
CA TYR A 21 -0.87 2.76 -17.13
C TYR A 21 -0.36 3.87 -16.21
N ARG A 22 -1.25 4.61 -15.51
CA ARG A 22 -0.84 5.65 -14.58
C ARG A 22 0.08 5.06 -13.52
N ARG A 23 1.19 5.75 -13.27
CA ARG A 23 2.09 5.41 -12.17
C ARG A 23 1.52 5.98 -10.89
N ILE A 24 1.61 5.20 -9.83
CA ILE A 24 1.34 5.65 -8.46
C ILE A 24 2.66 5.64 -7.70
N ASP A 25 2.92 6.71 -6.96
CA ASP A 25 4.11 6.82 -6.13
C ASP A 25 3.78 6.77 -4.64
N ILE A 26 4.82 6.66 -3.81
CA ILE A 26 4.64 6.53 -2.36
C ILE A 26 4.15 7.82 -1.69
N ALA A 27 4.34 8.99 -2.31
CA ALA A 27 3.85 10.25 -1.77
C ALA A 27 2.33 10.35 -1.95
N GLU A 28 1.83 9.94 -3.11
CA GLU A 28 0.39 9.80 -3.39
C GLU A 28 -0.26 8.75 -2.47
N VAL A 29 0.32 7.55 -2.37
CA VAL A 29 -0.15 6.50 -1.47
C VAL A 29 -0.20 6.98 -0.02
N ARG A 30 0.81 7.72 0.44
CA ARG A 30 0.80 8.30 1.78
C ARG A 30 -0.37 9.27 1.99
N LYS A 31 -0.73 10.08 0.99
CA LYS A 31 -1.90 10.98 1.07
C LYS A 31 -3.18 10.16 1.20
N HIS A 32 -3.38 9.16 0.35
CA HIS A 32 -4.53 8.25 0.40
C HIS A 32 -4.64 7.54 1.75
N LEU A 33 -3.54 6.98 2.25
CA LEU A 33 -3.51 6.29 3.55
C LEU A 33 -3.82 7.22 4.72
N ASN A 34 -3.34 8.47 4.71
CA ASN A 34 -3.68 9.43 5.77
C ASN A 34 -5.18 9.71 5.80
N GLN A 35 -5.80 9.88 4.63
CA GLN A 35 -7.23 10.14 4.52
C GLN A 35 -8.05 8.90 4.93
N PHE A 36 -7.70 7.72 4.42
CA PHE A 36 -8.28 6.45 4.82
C PHE A 36 -8.22 6.24 6.35
N VAL A 37 -7.05 6.43 6.96
CA VAL A 37 -6.87 6.27 8.41
C VAL A 37 -7.67 7.29 9.20
N LYS A 38 -7.78 8.52 8.72
CA LYS A 38 -8.63 9.54 9.33
C LYS A 38 -10.08 9.07 9.36
N ASP A 39 -10.60 8.56 8.26
CA ASP A 39 -12.00 8.14 8.15
C ASP A 39 -12.29 6.87 8.95
N VAL A 40 -11.36 5.90 8.97
CA VAL A 40 -11.42 4.73 9.85
C VAL A 40 -11.42 5.16 11.33
N ASN A 41 -10.54 6.08 11.72
CA ASN A 41 -10.43 6.51 13.10
C ASN A 41 -11.63 7.35 13.58
N GLN A 42 -12.27 8.09 12.67
CA GLN A 42 -13.50 8.85 12.95
C GLN A 42 -14.69 7.92 13.18
N LYS A 43 -14.77 6.80 12.44
CA LYS A 43 -15.84 5.80 12.56
C LYS A 43 -15.62 4.79 13.69
N ALA A 44 -14.41 4.72 14.24
CA ALA A 44 -14.07 3.81 15.33
C ALA A 44 -14.85 4.13 16.61
N ALA A 45 -15.67 3.19 17.07
CA ALA A 45 -16.44 3.29 18.30
C ALA A 45 -15.52 3.23 19.53
N THR A 46 -14.43 2.47 19.43
CA THR A 46 -13.47 2.31 20.54
C THR A 46 -12.05 2.71 20.16
N PRO A 47 -11.22 3.12 21.14
CA PRO A 47 -9.82 3.40 20.88
C PRO A 47 -9.01 2.18 20.38
N LYS A 48 -9.51 0.95 20.59
CA LYS A 48 -8.86 -0.30 20.16
C LYS A 48 -9.03 -0.55 18.67
N GLU A 49 -10.08 -0.05 18.04
CA GLU A 49 -10.32 -0.15 16.59
C GLU A 49 -9.46 0.83 15.78
N ARG A 50 -8.98 1.90 16.41
CA ARG A 50 -8.19 2.94 15.73
C ARG A 50 -6.85 2.44 15.21
N ILE A 51 -6.42 3.00 14.07
CA ILE A 51 -5.08 2.90 13.52
C ILE A 51 -4.22 4.04 14.08
N ARG A 52 -3.29 3.70 14.98
CA ARG A 52 -2.41 4.66 15.69
C ARG A 52 -0.98 4.62 15.13
N GLY A 53 -0.14 5.57 15.54
CA GLY A 53 1.19 5.83 14.97
C GLY A 53 2.02 4.59 14.62
N GLY A 54 2.24 3.66 15.55
CA GLY A 54 3.01 2.44 15.29
C GLY A 54 2.37 1.52 14.24
N LEU A 55 1.05 1.29 14.34
CA LEU A 55 0.30 0.50 13.38
C LEU A 55 0.26 1.15 11.99
N PHE A 56 0.09 2.48 11.96
CA PHE A 56 0.11 3.27 10.75
C PHE A 56 1.48 3.22 10.06
N LEU A 57 2.56 3.31 10.82
CA LEU A 57 3.91 3.20 10.27
C LEU A 57 4.16 1.80 9.68
N THR A 58 3.66 0.74 10.31
CA THR A 58 3.69 -0.61 9.72
C THR A 58 2.91 -0.67 8.42
N LEU A 59 1.66 -0.18 8.39
CA LEU A 59 0.84 -0.13 7.18
C LEU A 59 1.55 0.61 6.04
N LEU A 60 2.11 1.78 6.33
CA LEU A 60 2.83 2.60 5.37
C LEU A 60 4.05 1.86 4.79
N LYS A 61 4.81 1.12 5.62
CA LYS A 61 5.97 0.34 5.15
C LYS A 61 5.57 -0.88 4.33
N VAL A 62 4.45 -1.51 4.65
CA VAL A 62 3.86 -2.56 3.82
C VAL A 62 3.46 -1.99 2.45
N CYS A 63 2.75 -0.86 2.43
CA CYS A 63 2.31 -0.22 1.20
C CYS A 63 3.49 0.28 0.34
N ASP A 64 4.54 0.85 0.95
CA ASP A 64 5.78 1.23 0.26
C ASP A 64 6.42 0.02 -0.43
N ALA A 65 6.59 -1.09 0.28
CA ALA A 65 7.17 -2.29 -0.30
C ALA A 65 6.30 -2.89 -1.42
N TYR A 66 4.98 -2.85 -1.25
CA TYR A 66 4.01 -3.38 -2.21
C TYR A 66 3.94 -2.54 -3.50
N VAL A 67 3.87 -1.22 -3.39
CA VAL A 67 3.79 -0.29 -4.53
C VAL A 67 5.10 -0.26 -5.31
N ARG A 68 6.26 -0.47 -4.68
CA ARG A 68 7.53 -0.64 -5.41
C ARG A 68 7.51 -1.83 -6.37
N GLN A 69 6.76 -2.89 -6.04
CA GLN A 69 6.58 -4.06 -6.91
C GLN A 69 5.40 -3.89 -7.89
N ASN A 70 4.42 -3.05 -7.54
CA ASN A 70 3.18 -2.82 -8.28
C ASN A 70 2.94 -1.32 -8.55
N ASN A 71 3.87 -0.65 -9.22
CA ASN A 71 3.86 0.83 -9.32
C ASN A 71 2.93 1.41 -10.41
N ARG A 72 2.09 0.57 -11.02
CA ARG A 72 1.08 0.96 -12.00
C ARG A 72 -0.30 0.65 -11.46
N VAL A 73 -1.24 1.56 -11.65
CA VAL A 73 -2.62 1.41 -11.16
C VAL A 73 -3.26 0.12 -11.69
N GLY A 74 -3.08 -0.20 -12.98
CA GLY A 74 -3.58 -1.43 -13.59
C GLY A 74 -2.98 -2.71 -12.98
N CYS A 75 -1.73 -2.68 -12.50
CA CYS A 75 -1.14 -3.82 -11.79
C CYS A 75 -1.83 -4.03 -10.43
N LEU A 76 -2.22 -2.97 -9.74
CA LEU A 76 -2.89 -3.07 -8.43
C LEU A 76 -4.29 -3.67 -8.56
N THR A 77 -5.01 -3.37 -9.64
CA THR A 77 -6.42 -3.73 -9.81
C THR A 77 -6.64 -5.07 -10.52
N ILE A 78 -5.81 -5.42 -11.51
CA ILE A 78 -6.06 -6.59 -12.37
C ILE A 78 -5.28 -7.82 -11.89
N ASN A 79 -3.97 -7.66 -11.66
CA ASN A 79 -3.10 -8.78 -11.30
C ASN A 79 -1.96 -8.31 -10.37
N PRO A 80 -2.27 -8.06 -9.09
CA PRO A 80 -1.27 -7.60 -8.15
C PRO A 80 -0.28 -8.70 -7.81
N ILE A 81 1.01 -8.36 -7.84
CA ILE A 81 2.10 -9.23 -7.41
C ILE A 81 2.21 -9.15 -5.87
N PRO A 82 2.06 -10.27 -5.14
CA PRO A 82 2.24 -10.29 -3.69
C PRO A 82 3.67 -9.87 -3.30
N CYS A 83 3.78 -9.05 -2.26
CA CYS A 83 5.07 -8.58 -1.77
C CYS A 83 5.64 -9.55 -0.73
N ARG A 84 6.76 -10.20 -1.05
CA ARG A 84 7.48 -11.04 -0.08
C ARG A 84 8.09 -10.22 1.04
N MET A 85 7.80 -10.62 2.28
CA MET A 85 8.23 -9.94 3.50
C MET A 85 8.51 -10.95 4.62
N ASN A 86 9.19 -10.48 5.67
CA ASN A 86 9.33 -11.22 6.91
C ASN A 86 9.31 -10.27 8.11
N ASN A 87 9.07 -10.83 9.30
CA ASN A 87 8.94 -10.05 10.53
C ASN A 87 10.23 -9.32 10.91
N VAL A 88 11.41 -9.88 10.60
CA VAL A 88 12.71 -9.27 10.93
C VAL A 88 12.91 -7.99 10.12
N ARG A 89 12.69 -8.04 8.82
CA ARG A 89 12.81 -6.91 7.91
C ARG A 89 11.82 -5.81 8.26
N LEU A 90 10.57 -6.17 8.50
CA LEU A 90 9.52 -5.19 8.82
C LEU A 90 9.75 -4.55 10.20
N ALA A 91 10.20 -5.33 11.18
CA ALA A 91 10.60 -4.84 12.51
C ALA A 91 11.73 -3.80 12.40
N HIS A 92 12.74 -4.09 11.59
CA HIS A 92 13.84 -3.16 11.34
C HIS A 92 13.40 -1.86 10.64
N LEU A 93 12.44 -1.94 9.71
CA LEU A 93 11.90 -0.77 8.99
C LEU A 93 11.03 0.13 9.86
N VAL A 94 10.30 -0.45 10.82
CA VAL A 94 9.37 0.26 11.72
C VAL A 94 10.04 0.62 13.06
N LYS A 95 11.22 0.06 13.35
CA LYS A 95 11.98 0.25 14.60
C LYS A 95 11.22 -0.25 15.83
N VAL A 96 10.64 -1.44 15.71
CA VAL A 96 9.95 -2.16 16.79
C VAL A 96 10.41 -3.61 16.82
N ASP A 97 10.03 -4.37 17.84
CA ASP A 97 10.33 -5.79 17.92
C ASP A 97 9.42 -6.65 17.01
N LYS A 98 9.81 -7.91 16.81
CA LYS A 98 9.09 -8.86 15.94
C LYS A 98 7.67 -9.17 16.45
N ARG A 99 7.45 -9.21 17.77
CA ARG A 99 6.12 -9.48 18.35
C ARG A 99 5.19 -8.31 18.11
N THR A 100 5.69 -7.07 18.19
CA THR A 100 4.92 -5.88 17.80
C THR A 100 4.51 -5.93 16.32
N ILE A 101 5.40 -6.35 15.41
CA ILE A 101 5.02 -6.54 14.00
C ILE A 101 3.94 -7.61 13.81
N LEU A 102 4.03 -8.75 14.50
CA LEU A 102 3.00 -9.77 14.45
C LEU A 102 1.64 -9.22 14.88
N ASN A 103 1.59 -8.49 16.00
CA ASN A 103 0.38 -7.85 16.50
C ASN A 103 -0.18 -6.83 15.49
N HIS A 104 0.70 -6.02 14.89
CA HIS A 104 0.29 -5.05 13.89
C HIS A 104 -0.28 -5.71 12.65
N LEU A 105 0.38 -6.73 12.10
CA LEU A 105 -0.07 -7.44 10.91
C LEU A 105 -1.38 -8.19 11.16
N SER A 106 -1.52 -8.87 12.30
CA SER A 106 -2.79 -9.50 12.70
C SER A 106 -3.92 -8.48 12.75
N LYS A 107 -3.70 -7.33 13.40
CA LYS A 107 -4.74 -6.30 13.44
C LYS A 107 -5.08 -5.72 12.07
N LEU A 108 -4.09 -5.48 11.20
CA LEU A 108 -4.36 -5.00 9.83
C LEU A 108 -5.11 -6.04 8.99
N GLU A 109 -4.84 -7.32 9.23
CA GLU A 109 -5.51 -8.45 8.58
C GLU A 109 -6.96 -8.61 9.08
N ASP A 110 -7.19 -8.50 10.39
CA ASP A 110 -8.54 -8.49 10.97
C ASP A 110 -9.39 -7.33 10.44
N MET A 111 -8.76 -6.21 10.07
CA MET A 111 -9.42 -5.04 9.46
C MET A 111 -9.61 -5.18 7.94
N GLY A 112 -9.13 -6.26 7.31
CA GLY A 112 -9.19 -6.45 5.85
C GLY A 112 -8.26 -5.53 5.05
N ILE A 113 -7.27 -4.90 5.71
CA ILE A 113 -6.37 -3.91 5.10
C ILE A 113 -5.16 -4.57 4.44
N VAL A 114 -4.70 -5.69 5.01
CA VAL A 114 -3.57 -6.45 4.50
C VAL A 114 -3.94 -7.93 4.56
N GLN A 115 -3.68 -8.66 3.49
CA GLN A 115 -3.82 -10.12 3.51
C GLN A 115 -2.44 -10.76 3.57
N LYS A 116 -2.27 -11.73 4.48
CA LYS A 116 -0.99 -12.43 4.70
C LYS A 116 -1.09 -13.89 4.27
N THR A 117 -0.20 -14.31 3.38
CA THR A 117 -0.11 -15.72 2.94
C THR A 117 1.24 -16.30 3.29
N PHE A 118 1.27 -17.36 4.10
CA PHE A 118 2.52 -18.01 4.50
C PHE A 118 3.09 -18.88 3.37
N ARG A 119 4.41 -18.87 3.20
CA ARG A 119 5.11 -19.78 2.28
C ARG A 119 5.94 -20.78 3.07
N GLY A 120 5.31 -21.87 3.48
CA GLY A 120 5.93 -23.00 4.18
C GLY A 120 6.25 -22.76 5.65
N THR A 121 6.95 -21.67 5.98
CA THR A 121 7.27 -21.30 7.38
C THR A 121 6.61 -19.99 7.78
N LYS A 122 6.34 -19.81 9.08
CA LYS A 122 5.73 -18.57 9.63
C LYS A 122 6.64 -17.33 9.53
N ALA A 123 7.92 -17.53 9.19
CA ALA A 123 8.91 -16.47 9.09
C ALA A 123 8.85 -15.74 7.75
N ASP A 124 8.52 -16.46 6.67
CA ASP A 124 8.44 -15.92 5.31
C ASP A 124 6.98 -15.92 4.84
N TYR A 125 6.49 -14.74 4.49
CA TYR A 125 5.12 -14.56 4.03
C TYR A 125 5.06 -13.57 2.88
N GLU A 126 3.95 -13.64 2.17
CA GLU A 126 3.56 -12.66 1.16
C GLU A 126 2.46 -11.78 1.71
N LEU A 127 2.52 -10.50 1.36
CA LEU A 127 1.51 -9.51 1.70
C LEU A 127 0.87 -8.98 0.42
N THR A 128 -0.45 -8.88 0.44
CA THR A 128 -1.23 -8.10 -0.55
C THR A 128 -1.98 -6.99 0.15
N VAL A 129 -2.21 -5.89 -0.57
CA VAL A 129 -2.98 -4.73 -0.10
C VAL A 129 -4.06 -4.47 -1.13
N PRO A 130 -5.35 -4.39 -0.75
CA PRO A 130 -6.42 -4.08 -1.68
C PRO A 130 -6.19 -2.74 -2.39
N ALA A 131 -6.41 -2.70 -3.70
CA ALA A 131 -6.19 -1.50 -4.51
C ALA A 131 -6.99 -0.29 -4.01
N TRP A 132 -8.23 -0.51 -3.53
CA TRP A 132 -9.10 0.56 -3.01
C TRP A 132 -8.54 1.30 -1.78
N ILE A 133 -7.60 0.69 -1.04
CA ILE A 133 -6.90 1.34 0.07
C ILE A 133 -5.77 2.23 -0.44
N LEU A 134 -5.06 1.77 -1.47
CA LEU A 134 -3.94 2.49 -2.09
C LEU A 134 -4.41 3.63 -2.99
N LEU A 135 -5.62 3.50 -3.55
CA LEU A 135 -6.29 4.45 -4.42
C LEU A 135 -7.45 5.16 -3.70
N TYR A 136 -7.39 5.22 -2.37
CA TYR A 136 -8.48 5.72 -1.56
C TYR A 136 -8.82 7.17 -1.90
N ASP A 137 -10.04 7.38 -2.37
CA ASP A 137 -10.64 8.68 -2.60
C ASP A 137 -11.92 8.79 -1.75
N PRO A 138 -11.99 9.73 -0.77
CA PRO A 138 -13.15 9.90 0.09
C PRO A 138 -14.43 10.32 -0.66
N GLN A 139 -14.32 10.77 -1.92
CA GLN A 139 -15.46 11.16 -2.76
C GLN A 139 -15.92 10.04 -3.70
N SER A 140 -15.20 8.92 -3.80
CA SER A 140 -15.57 7.82 -4.66
C SER A 140 -16.62 6.95 -3.98
N PRO A 141 -17.79 6.68 -4.59
CA PRO A 141 -18.73 5.70 -4.07
C PRO A 141 -18.08 4.31 -4.14
N ASN A 142 -18.00 3.63 -2.99
CA ASN A 142 -17.60 2.22 -2.90
C ASN A 142 -18.64 1.31 -3.55
#